data_AF-A0A9E4MK47-F1
#
_entry.id   AF-A0A9E4MK47-F1
#
_cell.length_a   1.000
_cell.length_b   1.000
_cell.length_c   1.000
_cell.angle_alpha   90.00
_cell.angle_beta   90.00
_cell.angle_gamma   90.00
#
_symmetry.space_group_name_H-M   'P 1'
#
loop_
_entity.id
_entity.type
_entity.pdbx_description
1 polymer ?
#
loop_
_entity_poly.entity_id
_entity_poly.type
_entity_poly.pdbx_seq_one_letter_code
_entity_poly.pdbx_strand_id
1 'polypeptide(L)'
;MGDARSLAAEEPTGFVARVCDDDGRWNPLPGLRTSFPVDYIGYGSTLFFGDFPATLGVPCATAREPVGCLARFHAARKATRTASRCTASGCNPTLVSTRGDEVLAANSLAVLLPLILPIDTEDEAVLVAEFAGFNVACAMPHQGGVRPRAGGFEVRVSRTRYDCERDHLVLAIDEEGHVREVASAIPPHNPHCLLQPLGLAR
;
A
#
# COMPACT_ATOMS: atom_id res chain seq x y z
N MET A 1 -21.89 38.68 -4.90
CA MET A 1 -22.13 37.80 -3.74
C MET A 1 -22.50 36.44 -4.30
N GLY A 2 -21.49 35.59 -4.50
CA GLY A 2 -21.67 34.24 -5.04
C GLY A 2 -21.64 33.25 -3.88
N ASP A 3 -22.69 32.45 -3.77
CA ASP A 3 -22.89 31.46 -2.73
C ASP A 3 -21.74 30.45 -2.69
N ALA A 4 -21.01 30.45 -1.57
CA ALA A 4 -20.17 29.35 -1.16
C ALA A 4 -21.09 28.18 -0.78
N ARG A 5 -21.46 27.35 -1.75
CA ARG A 5 -21.99 26.02 -1.49
C ARG A 5 -20.87 25.21 -0.84
N SER A 6 -20.85 25.22 0.48
CA SER A 6 -20.27 24.15 1.29
C SER A 6 -20.97 22.87 0.87
N LEU A 7 -20.34 22.13 -0.05
CA LEU A 7 -20.64 20.72 -0.21
C LEU A 7 -20.12 20.09 1.08
N ALA A 8 -21.02 19.89 2.04
CA ALA A 8 -20.95 18.70 2.87
C ALA A 8 -20.94 17.54 1.86
N ALA A 9 -19.74 17.16 1.42
CA ALA A 9 -19.54 15.98 0.61
C ALA A 9 -20.25 14.87 1.37
N GLU A 10 -21.30 14.28 0.77
CA GLU A 10 -21.91 13.06 1.28
C GLU A 10 -20.76 12.15 1.68
N GLU A 11 -20.59 11.90 2.98
CA GLU A 11 -19.62 10.95 3.49
C GLU A 11 -19.87 9.67 2.69
N PRO A 12 -18.95 9.25 1.81
CA PRO A 12 -19.27 8.17 0.91
C PRO A 12 -19.48 6.92 1.75
N THR A 13 -20.74 6.49 1.89
CA THR A 13 -21.14 5.40 2.77
C THR A 13 -20.73 4.06 2.17
N GLY A 14 -20.48 3.05 3.01
CA GLY A 14 -20.21 1.69 2.55
C GLY A 14 -18.74 1.30 2.41
N PHE A 15 -17.81 2.11 2.93
CA PHE A 15 -16.43 1.64 3.14
C PHE A 15 -16.40 0.61 4.26
N VAL A 16 -15.74 -0.51 3.99
CA VAL A 16 -15.39 -1.50 5.00
C VAL A 16 -13.99 -1.18 5.50
N ALA A 17 -13.83 -1.16 6.83
CA ALA A 17 -12.51 -1.01 7.42
C ALA A 17 -11.66 -2.23 7.07
N ARG A 18 -10.42 -1.95 6.73
CA ARG A 18 -9.38 -2.96 6.65
C ARG A 18 -9.18 -3.60 8.03
N VAL A 19 -9.14 -4.93 8.04
CA VAL A 19 -8.84 -5.72 9.24
C VAL A 19 -7.33 -5.77 9.42
N CYS A 20 -6.87 -5.45 10.62
CA CYS A 20 -5.47 -5.53 11.02
C CYS A 20 -5.36 -6.36 12.29
N ASP A 21 -4.18 -6.93 12.55
CA ASP A 21 -3.88 -7.62 13.80
C ASP A 21 -3.78 -6.64 14.99
N ASP A 22 -3.55 -7.18 16.18
CA ASP A 22 -3.44 -6.41 17.43
C ASP A 22 -2.26 -5.42 17.42
N ASP A 23 -1.25 -5.65 16.57
CA ASP A 23 -0.12 -4.75 16.34
C ASP A 23 -0.45 -3.65 15.31
N GLY A 24 -1.69 -3.60 14.81
CA GLY A 24 -2.12 -2.69 13.76
C GLY A 24 -1.52 -3.01 12.39
N ARG A 25 -1.08 -4.25 12.17
CA ARG A 25 -0.52 -4.70 10.89
C ARG A 25 -1.61 -5.31 10.02
N TRP A 26 -1.64 -4.89 8.78
CA TRP A 26 -2.46 -5.52 7.76
C TRP A 26 -1.69 -6.60 7.02
N ASN A 27 -2.38 -7.70 6.71
CA ASN A 27 -1.87 -8.80 5.92
C ASN A 27 -2.69 -8.92 4.62
N PRO A 28 -2.14 -8.54 3.45
CA PRO A 28 -2.83 -8.69 2.16
C PRO A 28 -2.96 -10.14 1.69
N LEU A 29 -2.12 -11.04 2.17
CA LEU A 29 -1.90 -12.34 1.54
C LEU A 29 -3.14 -13.25 1.48
N PRO A 30 -4.08 -13.24 2.46
CA PRO A 30 -5.29 -14.05 2.38
C PRO A 30 -6.23 -13.66 1.23
N GLY A 31 -6.31 -12.36 0.89
CA GLY A 31 -7.15 -11.86 -0.19
C GLY A 31 -6.43 -11.75 -1.54
N LEU A 32 -5.10 -11.80 -1.54
CA LEU A 32 -4.29 -11.62 -2.74
C LEU A 32 -4.43 -12.78 -3.73
N ARG A 33 -4.80 -12.47 -4.96
CA ARG A 33 -4.79 -13.38 -6.10
C ARG A 33 -3.65 -13.01 -7.02
N THR A 34 -2.70 -13.93 -7.15
CA THR A 34 -1.59 -13.74 -8.09
C THR A 34 -2.01 -14.14 -9.49
N SER A 35 -1.60 -13.38 -10.50
CA SER A 35 -1.87 -13.65 -11.93
C SER A 35 -1.33 -15.00 -12.41
N PHE A 36 -0.42 -15.58 -11.64
CA PHE A 36 0.17 -16.90 -11.85
C PHE A 36 0.49 -17.57 -10.50
N PRO A 37 0.59 -18.91 -10.44
CA PRO A 37 0.99 -19.61 -9.22
C PRO A 37 2.40 -19.20 -8.77
N VAL A 38 2.57 -19.02 -7.47
CA VAL A 38 3.87 -18.74 -6.82
C VAL A 38 4.17 -19.81 -5.78
N ASP A 39 5.45 -20.12 -5.59
CA ASP A 39 5.90 -21.03 -4.53
C ASP A 39 5.86 -20.35 -3.16
N TYR A 40 6.17 -19.05 -3.15
CA TYR A 40 6.25 -18.23 -1.96
C TYR A 40 5.90 -16.79 -2.29
N ILE A 41 5.29 -16.13 -1.32
CA ILE A 41 5.15 -14.69 -1.28
C ILE A 41 5.34 -14.18 0.14
N GLY A 42 6.06 -13.08 0.29
CA GLY A 42 6.21 -12.36 1.54
C GLY A 42 5.88 -10.89 1.31
N TYR A 43 5.07 -10.32 2.21
CA TYR A 43 4.76 -8.89 2.24
C TYR A 43 5.36 -8.22 3.49
N GLY A 44 6.09 -7.14 3.26
CA GLY A 44 6.78 -6.29 4.24
C GLY A 44 6.05 -4.96 4.32
N SER A 45 5.46 -4.65 5.49
CA SER A 45 4.65 -3.45 5.66
C SER A 45 5.49 -2.18 5.79
N THR A 46 4.80 -1.06 5.65
CA THR A 46 5.34 0.31 5.69
C THR A 46 5.88 0.74 7.06
N LEU A 47 5.63 -0.04 8.12
CA LEU A 47 5.85 0.37 9.51
C LEU A 47 7.06 -0.27 10.20
N PHE A 48 7.61 -1.35 9.65
CA PHE A 48 8.65 -2.12 10.35
C PHE A 48 9.84 -2.46 9.45
N PHE A 49 11.04 -2.23 9.97
CA PHE A 49 12.29 -2.56 9.27
C PHE A 49 12.49 -4.07 9.22
N GLY A 50 12.60 -4.62 8.02
CA GLY A 50 13.46 -5.79 7.80
C GLY A 50 12.82 -7.16 7.82
N ASP A 51 11.58 -7.29 8.24
CA ASP A 51 10.84 -8.55 8.25
C ASP A 51 9.63 -8.51 7.33
N PHE A 52 9.28 -9.70 6.83
CA PHE A 52 8.03 -9.96 6.13
C PHE A 52 7.06 -10.52 7.19
N PRO A 53 6.28 -9.68 7.88
CA PRO A 53 5.35 -10.15 8.91
C PRO A 53 4.29 -11.09 8.34
N ALA A 54 3.99 -10.96 7.05
CA ALA A 54 3.10 -11.84 6.33
C ALA A 54 3.90 -12.66 5.30
N THR A 55 3.75 -13.99 5.37
CA THR A 55 4.32 -14.92 4.39
C THR A 55 3.34 -16.04 4.07
N LEU A 56 3.40 -16.54 2.84
CA LEU A 56 2.62 -17.68 2.38
C LEU A 56 3.49 -18.54 1.45
N GLY A 57 3.45 -19.86 1.65
CA GLY A 57 4.20 -20.83 0.83
C GLY A 57 5.64 -21.09 1.30
N VAL A 58 6.44 -21.73 0.43
CA VAL A 58 7.83 -22.15 0.71
C VAL A 58 8.74 -21.61 -0.41
N PRO A 59 9.78 -20.81 -0.09
CA PRO A 59 10.64 -20.23 -1.12
C PRO A 59 11.27 -21.29 -2.01
N CYS A 60 11.23 -21.05 -3.33
CA CYS A 60 11.89 -21.88 -4.33
C CYS A 60 11.44 -23.37 -4.34
N ALA A 61 10.22 -23.67 -3.87
CA ALA A 61 9.73 -25.05 -3.75
C ALA A 61 9.72 -25.83 -5.07
N THR A 62 9.50 -25.15 -6.20
CA THR A 62 9.48 -25.77 -7.53
C THR A 62 10.70 -25.45 -8.38
N ALA A 63 11.75 -24.86 -7.78
CA ALA A 63 12.98 -24.48 -8.47
C ALA A 63 13.73 -25.68 -9.03
N ARG A 64 14.27 -25.56 -10.25
CA ARG A 64 15.19 -26.56 -10.84
C ARG A 64 16.59 -26.41 -10.27
N GLU A 65 16.95 -25.19 -9.86
CA GLU A 65 18.19 -24.84 -9.19
C GLU A 65 17.91 -24.26 -7.79
N PRO A 66 17.51 -25.09 -6.80
CA PRO A 66 17.07 -24.59 -5.49
C PRO A 66 18.08 -23.69 -4.79
N VAL A 67 19.36 -24.05 -4.83
CA VAL A 67 20.44 -23.27 -4.21
C VAL A 67 20.59 -21.89 -4.86
N GLY A 68 20.53 -21.84 -6.20
CA GLY A 68 20.63 -20.59 -6.95
C GLY A 68 19.41 -19.69 -6.72
N CYS A 69 18.22 -20.28 -6.71
CA CYS A 69 16.98 -19.57 -6.41
C CYS A 69 17.00 -18.99 -4.98
N LEU A 70 17.38 -19.79 -3.97
CA LEU A 70 17.44 -19.33 -2.57
C LEU A 70 18.46 -18.21 -2.39
N ALA A 71 19.62 -18.28 -3.03
CA ALA A 71 20.61 -17.21 -2.99
C ALA A 71 20.04 -15.89 -3.55
N ARG A 72 19.34 -15.96 -4.70
CA ARG A 72 18.67 -14.80 -5.32
C ARG A 72 17.51 -14.29 -4.45
N PHE A 73 16.75 -15.18 -3.82
CA PHE A 73 15.69 -14.83 -2.87
C PHE A 73 16.23 -14.06 -1.66
N HIS A 74 17.32 -14.53 -1.03
CA HIS A 74 17.93 -13.82 0.09
C HIS A 74 18.50 -12.46 -0.33
N ALA A 75 19.12 -12.38 -1.51
CA ALA A 75 19.60 -11.12 -2.08
C ALA A 75 18.45 -10.13 -2.34
N ALA A 76 17.34 -10.61 -2.94
CA ALA A 76 16.13 -9.84 -3.16
C ALA A 76 15.53 -9.30 -1.85
N ARG A 77 15.37 -10.16 -0.84
CA ARG A 77 14.91 -9.75 0.50
C ARG A 77 15.82 -8.69 1.12
N LYS A 78 17.13 -8.79 0.94
CA LYS A 78 18.07 -7.77 1.43
C LYS A 78 17.93 -6.46 0.65
N ALA A 79 17.78 -6.54 -0.67
CA ALA A 79 17.66 -5.38 -1.54
C ALA A 79 16.37 -4.59 -1.26
N THR A 80 15.24 -5.27 -1.06
CA THR A 80 13.97 -4.60 -0.71
C THR A 80 14.10 -3.82 0.60
N ARG A 81 14.77 -4.39 1.62
CA ARG A 81 15.05 -3.69 2.88
C ARG A 81 15.85 -2.40 2.69
N THR A 82 16.83 -2.42 1.80
CA THR A 82 17.65 -1.23 1.52
C THR A 82 16.94 -0.22 0.61
N ALA A 83 16.02 -0.71 -0.24
CA ALA A 83 15.29 0.12 -1.19
C ALA A 83 14.00 0.71 -0.60
N SER A 84 13.51 0.20 0.54
CA SER A 84 12.44 0.82 1.32
C SER A 84 12.83 2.25 1.67
N ARG A 85 12.28 3.20 0.92
CA ARG A 85 12.42 4.62 1.22
C ARG A 85 11.47 4.93 2.36
N CYS A 86 12.04 5.27 3.51
CA CYS A 86 11.30 5.77 4.65
C CYS A 86 11.30 7.28 4.63
N THR A 87 10.12 7.87 4.81
CA THR A 87 9.96 9.30 5.04
C THR A 87 9.22 9.51 6.37
N ALA A 88 8.96 10.76 6.74
CA ALA A 88 8.13 11.07 7.90
C ALA A 88 6.72 10.44 7.82
N SER A 89 6.26 10.05 6.62
CA SER A 89 4.98 9.42 6.39
C SER A 89 4.98 7.88 6.49
N GLY A 90 6.15 7.26 6.71
CA GLY A 90 6.34 5.80 6.73
C GLY A 90 7.31 5.31 5.64
N CYS A 91 7.49 3.99 5.57
CA CYS A 91 8.32 3.35 4.56
C CYS A 91 7.48 2.83 3.39
N ASN A 92 8.07 2.76 2.19
CA ASN A 92 7.41 2.07 1.09
C ASN A 92 7.20 0.58 1.42
N PRO A 93 6.03 0.00 1.07
CA PRO A 93 5.80 -1.42 1.23
C PRO A 93 6.73 -2.21 0.30
N THR A 94 7.01 -3.45 0.67
CA THR A 94 7.82 -4.34 -0.15
C THR A 94 7.19 -5.71 -0.24
N LEU A 95 7.45 -6.40 -1.34
CA LEU A 95 6.96 -7.75 -1.58
C LEU A 95 8.05 -8.55 -2.29
N VAL A 96 8.22 -9.80 -1.88
CA VAL A 96 9.11 -10.75 -2.56
C VAL A 96 8.32 -12.01 -2.86
N SER A 97 8.43 -12.52 -4.08
CA SER A 97 7.85 -13.81 -4.46
C SER A 97 8.85 -14.70 -5.19
N THR A 98 8.60 -16.00 -5.17
CA THR A 98 9.38 -16.98 -5.95
C THR A 98 8.46 -17.87 -6.77
N ARG A 99 8.90 -18.26 -7.97
CA ARG A 99 8.19 -19.21 -8.85
C ARG A 99 9.23 -20.00 -9.64
N GLY A 100 9.38 -21.28 -9.34
CA GLY A 100 10.45 -22.07 -9.91
C GLY A 100 11.80 -21.42 -9.63
N ASP A 101 12.59 -21.19 -10.68
CA ASP A 101 13.87 -20.50 -10.55
C ASP A 101 13.75 -18.98 -10.53
N GLU A 102 12.57 -18.39 -10.64
CA GLU A 102 12.39 -16.93 -10.71
C GLU A 102 12.19 -16.33 -9.31
N VAL A 103 12.72 -15.13 -9.11
CA VAL A 103 12.57 -14.34 -7.89
C VAL A 103 12.14 -12.92 -8.29
N LEU A 104 11.03 -12.46 -7.74
CA LEU A 104 10.54 -11.10 -7.90
C LEU A 104 10.74 -10.31 -6.60
N ALA A 105 11.17 -9.06 -6.72
CA ALA A 105 11.29 -8.12 -5.62
C ALA A 105 10.56 -6.83 -5.99
N ALA A 106 9.35 -6.64 -5.47
CA ALA A 106 8.55 -5.46 -5.70
C ALA A 106 8.75 -4.44 -4.57
N ASN A 107 9.06 -3.21 -4.96
CA ASN A 107 9.17 -2.02 -4.10
C ASN A 107 8.52 -0.78 -4.74
N SER A 108 7.78 -0.99 -5.82
CA SER A 108 7.09 0.03 -6.60
C SER A 108 5.88 -0.59 -7.26
N LEU A 109 4.86 0.23 -7.51
CA LEU A 109 3.62 -0.22 -8.13
C LEU A 109 3.87 -0.90 -9.49
N ALA A 110 4.77 -0.36 -10.31
CA ALA A 110 5.08 -0.91 -11.63
C ALA A 110 5.62 -2.35 -11.58
N VAL A 111 6.34 -2.73 -10.53
CA VAL A 111 6.86 -4.10 -10.35
C VAL A 111 5.82 -5.02 -9.70
N LEU A 112 4.93 -4.45 -8.88
CA LEU A 112 3.83 -5.19 -8.23
C LEU A 112 2.76 -5.61 -9.23
N LEU A 113 2.31 -4.70 -10.11
CA LEU A 113 1.12 -4.93 -10.96
C LEU A 113 1.17 -6.24 -11.77
N PRO A 114 2.28 -6.61 -12.45
CA PRO A 114 2.33 -7.88 -13.19
C PRO A 114 2.08 -9.14 -12.35
N LEU A 115 2.23 -9.06 -11.02
CA LEU A 115 1.97 -10.17 -10.11
C LEU A 115 0.50 -10.29 -9.72
N ILE A 116 -0.23 -9.18 -9.66
CA ILE A 116 -1.55 -9.10 -9.01
C ILE A 116 -2.68 -8.66 -9.96
N LEU A 117 -2.38 -8.44 -11.24
CA LEU A 117 -3.41 -8.07 -12.21
C LEU A 117 -4.24 -9.28 -12.66
N PRO A 118 -5.55 -9.10 -12.95
CA PRO A 118 -6.33 -7.89 -12.72
C PRO A 118 -6.61 -7.66 -11.22
N ILE A 119 -6.86 -6.41 -10.82
CA ILE A 119 -7.26 -6.06 -9.45
C ILE A 119 -8.72 -6.48 -9.25
N ASP A 120 -8.96 -7.59 -8.56
CA ASP A 120 -10.28 -8.20 -8.38
C ASP A 120 -10.68 -8.37 -6.91
N THR A 121 -9.76 -8.11 -5.97
CA THR A 121 -10.05 -8.12 -4.54
C THR A 121 -9.85 -6.77 -3.86
N GLU A 122 -10.58 -6.59 -2.77
CA GLU A 122 -10.42 -5.42 -1.90
C GLU A 122 -8.98 -5.30 -1.38
N ASP A 123 -8.36 -6.42 -0.96
CA ASP A 123 -6.99 -6.44 -0.45
C ASP A 123 -5.96 -6.02 -1.52
N GLU A 124 -6.13 -6.43 -2.77
CA GLU A 124 -5.28 -5.98 -3.89
C GLU A 124 -5.41 -4.47 -4.12
N ALA A 125 -6.63 -3.93 -4.11
CA ALA A 125 -6.84 -2.50 -4.27
C ALA A 125 -6.13 -1.73 -3.14
N VAL A 126 -6.20 -2.23 -1.90
CA VAL A 126 -5.48 -1.58 -0.81
C VAL A 126 -3.96 -1.74 -0.94
N LEU A 127 -3.47 -2.87 -1.48
CA LEU A 127 -2.06 -3.08 -1.77
C LEU A 127 -1.54 -2.10 -2.82
N VAL A 128 -2.32 -1.87 -3.89
CA VAL A 128 -2.03 -0.89 -4.94
C VAL A 128 -1.93 0.52 -4.34
N ALA A 129 -2.86 0.90 -3.46
CA ALA A 129 -2.83 2.19 -2.78
C ALA A 129 -1.54 2.38 -1.95
N GLU A 130 -1.10 1.36 -1.22
CA GLU A 130 0.15 1.43 -0.44
C GLU A 130 1.39 1.51 -1.33
N PHE A 131 1.45 0.72 -2.41
CA PHE A 131 2.56 0.77 -3.36
C PHE A 131 2.58 2.06 -4.20
N ALA A 132 1.46 2.78 -4.26
CA ALA A 132 1.36 4.14 -4.78
C ALA A 132 1.77 5.22 -3.75
N GLY A 133 2.14 4.82 -2.53
CA GLY A 133 2.67 5.70 -1.48
C GLY A 133 1.62 6.30 -0.54
N PHE A 134 0.41 5.75 -0.53
CA PHE A 134 -0.65 6.18 0.39
C PHE A 134 -0.72 5.27 1.63
N ASN A 135 -1.17 5.84 2.75
CA ASN A 135 -1.41 5.08 3.98
C ASN A 135 -2.89 4.72 4.09
N VAL A 136 -3.21 3.46 4.38
CA VAL A 136 -4.59 3.02 4.64
C VAL A 136 -4.71 2.61 6.10
N ALA A 137 -5.44 3.42 6.86
CA ALA A 137 -5.59 3.22 8.30
C ALA A 137 -6.37 1.94 8.62
N CYS A 138 -5.95 1.27 9.69
CA CYS A 138 -6.63 0.12 10.28
C CYS A 138 -7.86 0.53 11.10
N ALA A 139 -8.85 -0.36 11.21
CA ALA A 139 -9.95 -0.36 12.18
C ALA A 139 -10.93 0.84 12.17
N MET A 140 -10.61 1.94 11.50
CA MET A 140 -11.43 3.16 11.45
C MET A 140 -11.87 3.42 10.00
N PRO A 141 -13.09 3.02 9.59
CA PRO A 141 -13.59 3.18 8.21
C PRO A 141 -13.53 4.63 7.70
N HIS A 142 -13.68 5.59 8.61
CA HIS A 142 -13.61 7.02 8.30
C HIS A 142 -12.18 7.53 8.03
N GLN A 143 -11.15 6.77 8.42
CA GLN A 143 -9.73 7.10 8.22
C GLN A 143 -9.04 6.17 7.21
N GLY A 144 -9.62 5.00 6.94
CA GLY A 144 -9.13 4.02 6.00
C GLY A 144 -10.17 2.94 5.73
N GLY A 145 -10.32 2.55 4.47
CA GLY A 145 -11.27 1.53 4.09
C GLY A 145 -11.33 1.34 2.59
N VAL A 146 -12.02 0.30 2.16
CA VAL A 146 -12.20 -0.05 0.75
C VAL A 146 -13.66 -0.36 0.49
N ARG A 147 -14.11 -0.08 -0.73
CA ARG A 147 -15.42 -0.50 -1.24
C ARG A 147 -15.34 -0.84 -2.72
N PRO A 148 -16.15 -1.79 -3.22
CA PRO A 148 -16.27 -2.05 -4.64
C PRO A 148 -16.98 -0.90 -5.37
N ARG A 149 -16.65 -0.73 -6.65
CA ARG A 149 -17.35 0.14 -7.61
C ARG A 149 -17.40 -0.53 -8.98
N ALA A 150 -18.16 0.05 -9.91
CA ALA A 150 -18.12 -0.39 -11.29
C ALA A 150 -16.70 -0.19 -11.86
N GLY A 151 -16.07 -1.27 -12.34
CA GLY A 151 -14.73 -1.28 -12.91
C GLY A 151 -13.60 -1.06 -11.88
N GLY A 152 -13.73 -1.64 -10.68
CA GLY A 152 -12.65 -1.68 -9.68
C GLY A 152 -13.11 -1.29 -8.27
N PHE A 153 -12.29 -0.51 -7.58
CA PHE A 153 -12.47 -0.20 -6.15
C PHE A 153 -12.30 1.28 -5.85
N GLU A 154 -12.88 1.71 -4.74
CA GLU A 154 -12.53 2.95 -4.07
C GLU A 154 -11.84 2.66 -2.75
N VAL A 155 -10.75 3.37 -2.48
CA VAL A 155 -9.96 3.21 -1.27
C VAL A 155 -9.83 4.56 -0.58
N ARG A 156 -10.28 4.64 0.68
CA ARG A 156 -10.06 5.79 1.54
C ARG A 156 -8.66 5.67 2.12
N VAL A 157 -7.86 6.69 1.90
CA VAL A 157 -6.45 6.71 2.25
C VAL A 157 -6.07 8.02 2.93
N SER A 158 -4.86 8.05 3.45
CA SER A 158 -4.23 9.27 3.90
C SER A 158 -2.84 9.45 3.33
N ARG A 159 -2.42 10.71 3.22
CA ARG A 159 -1.05 11.08 2.84
C ARG A 159 -0.55 12.15 3.79
N THR A 160 0.52 11.84 4.51
CA THR A 160 1.20 12.85 5.34
C THR A 160 2.00 13.78 4.43
N ARG A 161 1.77 15.07 4.59
CA ARG A 161 2.53 16.16 3.97
C ARG A 161 3.75 16.51 4.81
N TYR A 162 4.66 17.29 4.22
CA TYR A 162 5.90 17.74 4.88
C TYR A 162 5.65 18.61 6.12
N ASP A 163 4.50 19.27 6.21
CA ASP A 163 4.04 20.13 7.29
C ASP A 163 3.19 19.37 8.33
N CYS A 164 3.42 18.06 8.49
CA CYS A 164 2.67 17.14 9.34
C CYS A 164 1.15 17.13 9.10
N GLU A 165 0.63 17.83 8.10
CA GLU A 165 -0.78 17.75 7.74
C GLU A 165 -1.03 16.40 7.07
N ARG A 166 -2.23 15.86 7.28
CA ARG A 166 -2.65 14.59 6.69
C ARG A 166 -3.79 14.87 5.73
N ASP A 167 -3.55 14.68 4.44
CA ASP A 167 -4.65 14.64 3.48
C ASP A 167 -5.46 13.38 3.71
N HIS A 168 -6.78 13.52 3.77
CA HIS A 168 -7.69 12.39 3.65
C HIS A 168 -8.23 12.37 2.23
N LEU A 169 -8.01 11.25 1.54
CA LEU A 169 -8.29 11.12 0.11
C LEU A 169 -9.18 9.90 -0.11
N VAL A 170 -9.92 9.91 -1.20
CA VAL A 170 -10.50 8.70 -1.80
C VAL A 170 -9.86 8.50 -3.16
N LEU A 171 -9.26 7.33 -3.35
CA LEU A 171 -8.69 6.89 -4.61
C LEU A 171 -9.68 5.98 -5.31
N ALA A 172 -9.88 6.15 -6.61
CA ALA A 172 -10.40 5.11 -7.48
C ALA A 172 -9.22 4.31 -8.03
N ILE A 173 -9.34 2.99 -7.95
CA ILE A 173 -8.40 2.01 -8.49
C ILE A 173 -9.18 1.15 -9.47
N ASP A 174 -8.77 1.11 -10.73
CA ASP A 174 -9.41 0.25 -11.73
C ASP A 174 -8.82 -1.17 -11.73
N GLU A 175 -9.42 -2.05 -12.53
CA GLU A 175 -9.00 -3.45 -12.66
C GLU A 175 -7.59 -3.58 -13.26
N GLU A 176 -7.12 -2.55 -13.97
CA GLU A 176 -5.77 -2.42 -14.51
C GLU A 176 -4.76 -1.82 -13.50
N GLY A 177 -5.22 -1.44 -12.31
CA GLY A 177 -4.39 -0.90 -11.24
C GLY A 177 -3.98 0.57 -11.41
N HIS A 178 -4.66 1.33 -12.28
CA HIS A 178 -4.49 2.77 -12.35
C HIS A 178 -5.12 3.45 -11.14
N VAL A 179 -4.37 4.40 -10.56
CA VAL A 179 -4.77 5.12 -9.36
C VAL A 179 -5.17 6.54 -9.72
N ARG A 180 -6.38 6.96 -9.33
CA ARG A 180 -6.88 8.33 -9.53
C ARG A 180 -7.53 8.87 -8.26
N GLU A 181 -7.17 10.07 -7.85
CA GLU A 181 -7.90 10.77 -6.78
C GLU A 181 -9.30 11.16 -7.26
N VAL A 182 -10.32 10.82 -6.47
CA VAL A 182 -11.73 11.14 -6.76
C VAL A 182 -12.36 12.06 -5.72
N ALA A 183 -11.80 12.12 -4.52
CA ALA A 183 -12.17 13.09 -3.50
C ALA A 183 -10.98 13.41 -2.60
N SER A 184 -10.94 14.65 -2.10
CA SER A 184 -10.01 15.09 -1.07
C SER A 184 -10.74 15.88 0.01
N ALA A 185 -10.42 15.60 1.26
CA ALA A 185 -10.70 16.44 2.41
C ALA A 185 -9.36 16.87 2.99
N ILE A 186 -9.06 18.16 2.83
CA ILE A 186 -7.90 18.78 3.49
C ILE A 186 -8.38 19.18 4.88
N PRO A 187 -7.90 18.54 5.96
CA PRO A 187 -8.27 18.97 7.30
C PRO A 187 -7.75 20.39 7.57
N PRO A 188 -8.37 21.14 8.51
CA PRO A 188 -7.87 22.45 8.90
C PRO A 188 -6.43 22.37 9.40
N HIS A 189 -5.65 23.41 9.10
CA HIS A 189 -4.24 23.54 9.48
C HIS A 189 -4.01 23.21 10.96
N ASN A 190 -3.04 22.34 11.25
CA ASN A 190 -2.67 22.00 12.63
C ASN A 190 -1.55 22.94 13.11
N PRO A 191 -1.85 23.95 13.96
CA PRO A 191 -0.85 24.91 14.44
C PRO A 191 0.22 24.30 15.36
N HIS A 192 0.08 23.02 15.74
CA HIS A 192 1.05 22.29 16.56
C HIS A 192 2.06 21.46 15.74
N CYS A 193 2.04 21.50 14.39
CA CYS A 193 3.15 20.95 13.63
C CYS A 193 4.37 21.86 13.72
N LEU A 194 5.38 21.42 14.48
CA LEU A 194 6.61 22.16 14.75
C LEU A 194 7.75 21.85 13.76
N LEU A 195 7.48 21.23 12.61
CA LEU A 195 8.46 21.12 11.53
C LEU A 195 8.53 22.45 10.76
N GLN A 196 9.21 23.44 11.35
CA GLN A 196 9.70 24.57 10.57
C GLN A 196 10.73 24.05 9.55
N PRO A 197 10.68 24.45 8.27
CA PRO A 197 11.77 24.19 7.36
C PRO A 197 13.01 24.87 7.92
N LEU A 198 14.05 24.09 8.19
CA LEU A 198 15.39 24.61 8.43
C LEU A 198 15.83 25.37 7.17
N GLY A 199 15.65 26.69 7.21
CA GLY A 199 16.30 27.64 6.31
C GLY A 199 15.44 28.14 5.15
N LEU A 200 14.75 29.26 5.37
CA LEU A 200 14.78 30.39 4.44
C LEU A 200 14.76 31.68 5.27
N ALA A 201 15.96 32.13 5.66
CA ALA A 201 16.17 33.53 5.95
C ALA A 201 16.03 34.33 4.64
N ARG A 202 15.22 35.38 4.68
CA ARG A 202 15.40 36.58 3.85
C ARG A 202 15.23 37.79 4.75
#